data_AF-A0AA47AE95-F1
#
_entry.id   AF-A0AA47AE95-F1
#
_cell.length_a   1.000
_cell.length_b   1.000
_cell.length_c   1.000
_cell.angle_alpha   90.00
_cell.angle_beta   90.00
_cell.angle_gamma   90.00
#
_symmetry.space_group_name_H-M   'P 1'
#
loop_
_entity.id
_entity.type
_entity.pdbx_description
1 polymer ?
#
loop_
_entity_poly.entity_id
_entity_poly.type
_entity_poly.pdbx_seq_one_letter_code
_entity_poly.pdbx_strand_id
1 'polypeptide(L)'
;MSGSHRGNEHQERTNKVIFREAVELASAEKLANKTLSTFAKDVCSVNTLKNRGYTQVADIAAHLLEILEDDPHAYDLHPDAQALEHLKTVARTSTKFGAAKKIQDIHHAVARLTEQIKRRTGEPKKTADDLELQYHNLSTEHPDQKALMAEICNSIALAYLQKGISVPPQDAAGIAQRWAERGLDHLESESRSRQYDLGRRLAQTLSAAARTAITARMKTMSETSDNAERMLIEMDVVSHLTTVMASKKQEHDYLRRMKQPLRAAAAEFHRARAYALITKDSVGEIAATVTMAHELDEILQQTGTLADGDHILATYLIRLCATQVAYKDKIGEDMHEELDRIRTRLIDSLDGGQQHDSTKANKDKATARALRTLFILADNDRNPGRSPQLLGDTIHLADLMMISTYGVIGRLLLAEHLYQSAQAIADGRPLYEQSKMLTISREDYLKAAKHWYKADLLKTLPRGAAAVLAERAQQALSRKDLTEVGDTDLWPLLQGKGLNKALVNQLALGAVTGTRPTDEQARQLLDELYPVLTVLESIADERSGPVERHA
;
A
#
# COMPACT_ATOMS: atom_id res chain seq x y z
N MET A 1 20.79 -9.99 33.60
CA MET A 1 21.74 -9.69 32.50
C MET A 1 22.99 -10.60 32.48
N SER A 2 23.02 -11.75 33.17
CA SER A 2 24.23 -12.62 33.29
C SER A 2 24.30 -13.80 32.31
N GLY A 3 23.30 -13.99 31.43
CA GLY A 3 23.23 -15.13 30.51
C GLY A 3 24.04 -14.97 29.22
N SER A 4 24.27 -13.74 28.75
CA SER A 4 24.96 -13.47 27.47
C SER A 4 26.49 -13.62 27.57
N HIS A 5 27.10 -13.19 28.67
CA HIS A 5 28.55 -13.33 28.89
C HIS A 5 29.02 -14.79 29.04
N ARG A 6 28.25 -15.64 29.75
CA ARG A 6 28.60 -17.07 29.90
C ARG A 6 28.51 -17.86 28.59
N GLY A 7 27.59 -17.47 27.69
CA GLY A 7 27.48 -18.06 26.36
C GLY A 7 28.70 -17.75 25.50
N ASN A 8 29.16 -16.49 25.51
CA ASN A 8 30.33 -16.06 24.76
C ASN A 8 31.63 -16.70 25.28
N GLU A 9 31.86 -16.76 26.58
CA GLU A 9 33.07 -17.38 27.15
C GLU A 9 33.17 -18.89 26.85
N HIS A 10 32.04 -19.60 26.89
CA HIS A 10 32.01 -21.03 26.54
C HIS A 10 32.28 -21.23 25.05
N GLN A 11 31.71 -20.37 24.21
CA GLN A 11 31.88 -20.42 22.76
C GLN A 11 33.34 -20.17 22.35
N GLU A 12 33.98 -19.20 22.97
CA GLU A 12 35.38 -18.82 22.75
C GLU A 12 36.34 -19.93 23.18
N ARG A 13 36.12 -20.57 24.34
CA ARG A 13 36.93 -21.72 24.80
C ARG A 13 36.86 -22.90 23.85
N THR A 14 35.68 -23.24 23.34
CA THR A 14 35.55 -24.34 22.39
C THR A 14 36.14 -23.99 21.03
N ASN A 15 36.03 -22.73 20.56
CA ASN A 15 36.71 -22.29 19.34
C ASN A 15 38.23 -22.40 19.46
N LYS A 16 38.81 -22.00 20.61
CA LYS A 16 40.23 -22.17 20.91
C LYS A 16 40.69 -23.63 20.77
N VAL A 17 39.89 -24.58 21.28
CA VAL A 17 40.18 -26.02 21.19
C VAL A 17 40.10 -26.53 19.75
N ILE A 18 39.03 -26.18 19.03
CA ILE A 18 38.83 -26.55 17.61
C ILE A 18 39.98 -26.04 16.74
N PHE A 19 40.36 -24.76 16.91
CA PHE A 19 41.38 -24.14 16.08
C PHE A 19 42.78 -24.61 16.43
N ARG A 20 43.08 -24.89 17.71
CA ARG A 20 44.35 -25.49 18.11
C ARG A 20 44.58 -26.84 17.44
N GLU A 21 43.58 -27.73 17.49
CA GLU A 21 43.65 -29.04 16.82
C GLU A 21 43.81 -28.89 15.29
N ALA A 22 43.11 -27.92 14.70
CA ALA A 22 43.24 -27.64 13.27
C ALA A 22 44.67 -27.18 12.90
N VAL A 23 45.31 -26.35 13.73
CA VAL A 23 46.72 -25.94 13.55
C VAL A 23 47.66 -27.13 13.74
N GLU A 24 47.49 -27.94 14.80
CA GLU A 24 48.35 -29.11 15.06
C GLU A 24 48.28 -30.14 13.92
N LEU A 25 47.08 -30.42 13.41
CA LEU A 25 46.88 -31.31 12.27
C LEU A 25 47.37 -30.69 10.96
N ALA A 26 47.36 -29.35 10.82
CA ALA A 26 47.89 -28.67 9.65
C ALA A 26 49.43 -28.66 9.64
N SER A 27 50.09 -28.39 10.78
CA SER A 27 51.54 -28.55 10.94
C SER A 27 52.01 -29.97 10.60
N ALA A 28 51.17 -30.97 10.89
CA ALA A 28 51.44 -32.38 10.57
C ALA A 28 50.97 -32.82 9.17
N GLU A 29 50.41 -31.92 8.35
CA GLU A 29 49.83 -32.18 7.03
C GLU A 29 48.73 -33.26 6.99
N LYS A 30 48.05 -33.48 8.11
CA LYS A 30 47.01 -34.51 8.28
C LYS A 30 45.60 -33.95 8.21
N LEU A 31 45.45 -32.62 8.23
CA LEU A 31 44.14 -31.98 8.26
C LEU A 31 43.30 -32.33 7.03
N ALA A 32 43.90 -32.38 5.84
CA ALA A 32 43.23 -32.76 4.58
C ALA A 32 42.62 -34.17 4.61
N ASN A 33 43.19 -35.08 5.40
CA ASN A 33 42.77 -36.49 5.47
C ASN A 33 41.62 -36.73 6.46
N LYS A 34 41.18 -35.69 7.18
CA LYS A 34 40.11 -35.79 8.18
C LYS A 34 38.76 -35.48 7.55
N THR A 35 37.77 -36.32 7.85
CA THR A 35 36.35 -35.97 7.73
C THR A 35 35.90 -35.14 8.94
N LEU A 36 34.78 -34.43 8.83
CA LEU A 36 34.22 -33.67 9.96
C LEU A 36 33.93 -34.60 11.16
N SER A 37 33.50 -35.83 10.91
CA SER A 37 33.23 -36.83 11.95
C SER A 37 34.50 -37.26 12.67
N THR A 38 35.56 -37.54 11.92
CA THR A 38 36.86 -37.95 12.48
C THR A 38 37.58 -36.80 13.18
N PHE A 39 37.43 -35.57 12.70
CA PHE A 39 37.97 -34.38 13.35
C PHE A 39 37.23 -34.07 14.65
N ALA A 40 35.89 -34.18 14.65
CA ALA A 40 35.10 -33.95 15.86
C ALA A 40 35.58 -34.83 17.03
N LYS A 41 35.86 -36.12 16.78
CA LYS A 41 36.34 -37.05 17.82
C LYS A 41 37.52 -36.53 18.64
N ASP A 42 38.36 -35.68 18.06
CA ASP A 42 39.56 -35.17 18.70
C ASP A 42 39.31 -33.90 19.53
N VAL A 43 38.18 -33.20 19.32
CA VAL A 43 37.91 -31.88 19.94
C VAL A 43 36.53 -31.70 20.56
N CYS A 44 35.44 -32.20 19.95
CA CYS A 44 34.06 -32.03 20.46
C CYS A 44 33.03 -32.95 19.77
N SER A 45 31.73 -32.71 19.95
CA SER A 45 30.71 -33.49 19.23
C SER A 45 30.54 -33.01 17.78
N VAL A 46 30.21 -33.92 16.85
CA VAL A 46 29.89 -33.56 15.46
C VAL A 46 28.73 -32.56 15.39
N ASN A 47 27.74 -32.68 16.28
CA ASN A 47 26.62 -31.74 16.38
C ASN A 47 27.08 -30.35 16.82
N THR A 48 28.10 -30.25 17.68
CA THR A 48 28.71 -28.98 18.09
C THR A 48 29.33 -28.26 16.89
N LEU A 49 30.05 -28.98 16.02
CA LEU A 49 30.63 -28.41 14.80
C LEU A 49 29.56 -28.00 13.78
N LYS A 50 28.53 -28.84 13.57
CA LYS A 50 27.41 -28.55 12.67
C LYS A 50 26.58 -27.35 13.12
N ASN A 51 26.31 -27.24 14.43
CA ASN A 51 25.61 -26.09 15.01
C ASN A 51 26.40 -24.79 14.86
N ARG A 52 27.71 -24.87 14.60
CA ARG A 52 28.59 -23.74 14.28
C ARG A 52 28.75 -23.49 12.77
N GLY A 53 27.99 -24.20 11.94
CA GLY A 53 27.99 -24.00 10.49
C GLY A 53 29.03 -24.81 9.71
N TYR A 54 29.90 -25.56 10.38
CA TYR A 54 30.91 -26.39 9.71
C TYR A 54 30.27 -27.66 9.13
N THR A 55 30.41 -27.85 7.84
CA THR A 55 29.95 -29.04 7.10
C THR A 55 31.10 -29.98 6.73
N GLN A 56 32.33 -29.45 6.66
CA GLN A 56 33.55 -30.19 6.38
C GLN A 56 34.75 -29.53 7.08
N VAL A 57 35.87 -30.24 7.18
CA VAL A 57 37.10 -29.74 7.83
C VAL A 57 37.66 -28.52 7.08
N ALA A 58 37.44 -28.46 5.77
CA ALA A 58 37.78 -27.28 4.97
C ALA A 58 37.10 -26.00 5.47
N ASP A 59 35.89 -26.07 6.02
CA ASP A 59 35.19 -24.90 6.57
C ASP A 59 35.87 -24.39 7.86
N ILE A 60 36.49 -25.29 8.63
CA ILE A 60 37.22 -24.97 9.86
C ILE A 60 38.57 -24.35 9.51
N ALA A 61 39.30 -24.96 8.58
CA ALA A 61 40.59 -24.46 8.09
C ALA A 61 40.47 -23.04 7.54
N ALA A 62 39.39 -22.80 6.82
CA ALA A 62 39.14 -21.52 6.20
C ALA A 62 38.72 -20.48 7.25
N HIS A 63 37.80 -20.78 8.16
CA HIS A 63 37.42 -19.87 9.28
C HIS A 63 38.61 -19.48 10.15
N LEU A 64 39.52 -20.41 10.40
CA LEU A 64 40.76 -20.11 11.10
C LEU A 64 41.64 -19.10 10.34
N LEU A 65 41.74 -19.19 9.01
CA LEU A 65 42.57 -18.27 8.21
C LEU A 65 42.04 -16.84 8.23
N GLU A 66 40.73 -16.61 8.18
CA GLU A 66 40.15 -15.25 8.30
C GLU A 66 40.44 -14.64 9.65
N ILE A 67 40.28 -15.41 10.72
CA ILE A 67 40.58 -14.96 12.07
C ILE A 67 42.07 -14.57 12.19
N LEU A 68 42.96 -15.36 11.61
CA LEU A 68 44.40 -15.08 11.62
C LEU A 68 44.83 -13.93 10.69
N GLU A 69 44.03 -13.64 9.65
CA GLU A 69 44.23 -12.47 8.77
C GLU A 69 43.84 -11.17 9.49
N ASP A 70 42.73 -11.20 10.25
CA ASP A 70 42.26 -10.06 11.04
C ASP A 70 43.07 -9.86 12.34
N ASP A 71 43.48 -10.95 13.01
CA ASP A 71 44.31 -10.95 14.22
C ASP A 71 45.31 -12.13 14.22
N PRO A 72 46.59 -11.89 13.87
CA PRO A 72 47.64 -12.91 13.85
C PRO A 72 47.94 -13.58 15.20
N HIS A 73 47.40 -13.05 16.31
CA HIS A 73 47.58 -13.58 17.66
C HIS A 73 46.29 -14.15 18.25
N ALA A 74 45.22 -14.24 17.45
CA ALA A 74 43.94 -14.76 17.90
C ALA A 74 44.08 -16.14 18.55
N TYR A 75 43.44 -16.30 19.71
CA TYR A 75 43.43 -17.55 20.49
C TYR A 75 44.82 -18.07 20.94
N ASP A 76 45.85 -17.22 20.95
CA ASP A 76 47.25 -17.60 21.20
C ASP A 76 47.76 -18.68 20.24
N LEU A 77 47.28 -18.67 18.99
CA LEU A 77 47.69 -19.60 17.96
C LEU A 77 48.91 -19.03 17.21
N HIS A 78 49.95 -19.85 17.05
CA HIS A 78 51.14 -19.51 16.28
C HIS A 78 51.40 -20.59 15.23
N PRO A 79 50.58 -20.66 14.17
CA PRO A 79 50.83 -21.62 13.10
C PRO A 79 52.14 -21.28 12.41
N ASP A 80 52.98 -22.29 12.20
CA ASP A 80 54.19 -22.17 11.40
C ASP A 80 53.84 -21.98 9.90
N ALA A 81 54.86 -21.66 9.08
CA ALA A 81 54.65 -21.43 7.65
C ALA A 81 54.04 -22.65 6.93
N GLN A 82 54.36 -23.87 7.39
CA GLN A 82 53.85 -25.12 6.84
C GLN A 82 52.36 -25.30 7.16
N ALA A 83 51.95 -25.05 8.40
CA ALA A 83 50.56 -25.07 8.82
C ALA A 83 49.73 -24.05 8.05
N LEU A 84 50.25 -22.83 7.84
CA LEU A 84 49.57 -21.80 7.06
C LEU A 84 49.37 -22.22 5.60
N GLU A 85 50.38 -22.84 4.97
CA GLU A 85 50.29 -23.34 3.60
C GLU A 85 49.31 -24.52 3.48
N HIS A 86 49.34 -25.44 4.45
CA HIS A 86 48.43 -26.57 4.48
C HIS A 86 46.98 -26.14 4.76
N LEU A 87 46.76 -25.19 5.69
CA LEU A 87 45.46 -24.58 5.94
C LEU A 87 44.91 -23.92 4.67
N LYS A 88 45.73 -23.15 3.94
CA LYS A 88 45.32 -22.53 2.65
C LYS A 88 44.92 -23.58 1.62
N THR A 89 45.67 -24.68 1.54
CA THR A 89 45.38 -25.78 0.61
C THR A 89 44.07 -26.47 0.95
N VAL A 90 43.83 -26.78 2.23
CA VAL A 90 42.59 -27.40 2.69
C VAL A 90 41.41 -26.44 2.54
N ALA A 91 41.58 -25.16 2.88
CA ALA A 91 40.55 -24.12 2.77
C ALA A 91 40.06 -23.90 1.33
N ARG A 92 40.90 -24.10 0.31
CA ARG A 92 40.50 -24.01 -1.12
C ARG A 92 39.42 -25.01 -1.51
N THR A 93 39.26 -26.09 -0.75
CA THR A 93 38.18 -27.07 -0.96
C THR A 93 36.90 -26.73 -0.19
N SER A 94 36.91 -25.64 0.59
CA SER A 94 35.69 -25.11 1.21
C SER A 94 34.85 -24.42 0.16
N THR A 95 33.63 -24.93 -0.06
CA THR A 95 32.62 -24.28 -0.89
C THR A 95 32.00 -23.06 -0.21
N LYS A 96 32.35 -22.75 1.04
CA LYS A 96 31.70 -21.73 1.86
C LYS A 96 32.58 -20.53 2.17
N PHE A 97 33.90 -20.66 2.11
CA PHE A 97 34.78 -19.67 2.75
C PHE A 97 35.21 -18.47 1.89
N GLY A 98 34.23 -17.91 1.19
CA GLY A 98 34.40 -16.70 0.40
C GLY A 98 33.07 -16.36 -0.24
N ALA A 99 32.41 -17.40 -0.77
CA ALA A 99 31.02 -17.32 -1.22
C ALA A 99 30.05 -16.96 -0.08
N ALA A 100 30.14 -17.57 1.11
CA ALA A 100 29.18 -17.28 2.18
C ALA A 100 29.34 -15.86 2.75
N LYS A 101 30.58 -15.39 2.95
CA LYS A 101 30.86 -14.00 3.36
C LYS A 101 30.41 -13.02 2.28
N LYS A 102 30.75 -13.28 1.01
CA LYS A 102 30.31 -12.44 -0.13
C LYS A 102 28.79 -12.40 -0.28
N ILE A 103 28.10 -13.53 -0.13
CA ILE A 103 26.62 -13.59 -0.13
C ILE A 103 26.05 -12.82 1.06
N GLN A 104 26.65 -12.93 2.24
CA GLN A 104 26.24 -12.15 3.42
C GLN A 104 26.47 -10.64 3.23
N ASP A 105 27.58 -10.25 2.63
CA ASP A 105 27.88 -8.86 2.28
C ASP A 105 26.88 -8.32 1.25
N ILE A 106 26.50 -9.13 0.25
CA ILE A 106 25.44 -8.80 -0.70
C ILE A 106 24.11 -8.65 0.04
N HIS A 107 23.74 -9.56 0.95
CA HIS A 107 22.54 -9.42 1.78
C HIS A 107 22.56 -8.10 2.59
N HIS A 108 23.68 -7.75 3.22
CA HIS A 108 23.81 -6.50 3.97
C HIS A 108 23.73 -5.27 3.07
N ALA A 109 24.36 -5.30 1.90
CA ALA A 109 24.29 -4.23 0.91
C ALA A 109 22.86 -4.03 0.41
N VAL A 110 22.18 -5.12 0.04
CA VAL A 110 20.78 -5.12 -0.43
C VAL A 110 19.85 -4.63 0.68
N ALA A 111 20.02 -5.08 1.93
CA ALA A 111 19.23 -4.61 3.06
C ALA A 111 19.39 -3.09 3.27
N ARG A 112 20.62 -2.58 3.21
CA ARG A 112 20.92 -1.14 3.32
C ARG A 112 20.30 -0.32 2.18
N LEU A 113 20.45 -0.76 0.94
CA LEU A 113 19.87 -0.09 -0.23
C LEU A 113 18.33 -0.14 -0.20
N THR A 114 17.75 -1.26 0.23
CA THR A 114 16.30 -1.40 0.42
C THR A 114 15.79 -0.48 1.52
N GLU A 115 16.55 -0.28 2.59
CA GLU A 115 16.20 0.67 3.65
C GLU A 115 16.29 2.11 3.16
N GLN A 116 17.27 2.44 2.32
CA GLN A 116 17.36 3.74 1.66
C GLN A 116 16.13 4.04 0.79
N ILE A 117 15.68 3.05 0.01
CA ILE A 117 14.42 3.11 -0.74
C ILE A 117 13.28 3.39 0.23
N LYS A 118 13.07 2.54 1.25
CA LYS A 118 11.96 2.72 2.20
C LYS A 118 11.93 4.09 2.87
N ARG A 119 13.08 4.61 3.27
CA ARG A 119 13.23 5.93 3.92
C ARG A 119 13.24 7.09 2.92
N ARG A 120 13.28 6.82 1.61
CA ARG A 120 13.45 7.81 0.55
C ARG A 120 14.72 8.66 0.76
N THR A 121 15.77 8.02 1.26
CA THR A 121 17.06 8.65 1.53
C THR A 121 18.05 8.23 0.44
N GLY A 122 18.53 9.19 -0.35
CA GLY A 122 19.42 8.93 -1.49
C GLY A 122 18.78 9.21 -2.85
N GLU A 123 19.57 9.10 -3.92
CA GLU A 123 19.09 9.27 -5.29
C GLU A 123 18.46 7.97 -5.79
N PRO A 124 17.13 7.91 -6.03
CA PRO A 124 16.43 6.67 -6.35
C PRO A 124 16.99 5.93 -7.57
N LYS A 125 17.45 6.69 -8.58
CA LYS A 125 18.03 6.11 -9.80
C LYS A 125 19.38 5.44 -9.51
N LYS A 126 20.25 6.09 -8.74
CA LYS A 126 21.54 5.52 -8.33
C LYS A 126 21.35 4.24 -7.50
N THR A 127 20.41 4.26 -6.54
CA THR A 127 20.09 3.07 -5.74
C THR A 127 19.56 1.92 -6.60
N ALA A 128 18.74 2.21 -7.62
CA ALA A 128 18.29 1.20 -8.58
C ALA A 128 19.46 0.64 -9.39
N ASP A 129 20.34 1.48 -9.92
CA ASP A 129 21.51 1.06 -10.72
C ASP A 129 22.49 0.20 -9.89
N ASP A 130 22.73 0.57 -8.63
CA ASP A 130 23.55 -0.21 -7.70
C ASP A 130 22.93 -1.60 -7.43
N LEU A 131 21.60 -1.68 -7.28
CA LEU A 131 20.90 -2.96 -7.11
C LEU A 131 20.91 -3.81 -8.39
N GLU A 132 20.77 -3.19 -9.57
CA GLU A 132 20.86 -3.88 -10.87
C GLU A 132 22.26 -4.50 -11.06
N LEU A 133 23.31 -3.77 -10.66
CA LEU A 133 24.68 -4.31 -10.66
C LEU A 133 24.84 -5.50 -9.70
N GLN A 134 24.31 -5.39 -8.47
CA GLN A 134 24.33 -6.49 -7.51
C GLN A 134 23.59 -7.72 -8.04
N TYR A 135 22.44 -7.54 -8.69
CA TYR A 135 21.71 -8.63 -9.35
C TYR A 135 22.57 -9.31 -10.42
N HIS A 136 23.20 -8.52 -11.29
CA HIS A 136 24.00 -9.07 -12.39
C HIS A 136 25.20 -9.88 -11.87
N ASN A 137 25.92 -9.34 -10.89
CA ASN A 137 27.04 -10.02 -10.23
C ASN A 137 26.58 -11.33 -9.59
N LEU A 138 25.50 -11.29 -8.81
CA LEU A 138 24.96 -12.47 -8.13
C LEU A 138 24.48 -13.53 -9.12
N SER A 139 23.79 -13.13 -10.20
CA SER A 139 23.28 -14.06 -11.21
C SER A 139 24.39 -14.79 -11.97
N THR A 140 25.57 -14.18 -12.07
CA THR A 140 26.73 -14.75 -12.76
C THR A 140 27.56 -15.63 -11.83
N GLU A 141 27.80 -15.16 -10.60
CA GLU A 141 28.72 -15.81 -9.66
C GLU A 141 28.03 -16.86 -8.77
N HIS A 142 26.74 -16.68 -8.47
CA HIS A 142 25.96 -17.51 -7.55
C HIS A 142 24.52 -17.74 -8.06
N PRO A 143 24.34 -18.41 -9.21
CA PRO A 143 23.02 -18.62 -9.83
C PRO A 143 22.07 -19.50 -8.99
N ASP A 144 22.59 -20.20 -7.99
CA ASP A 144 21.83 -20.97 -7.00
C ASP A 144 21.11 -20.09 -5.97
N GLN A 145 21.50 -18.83 -5.81
CA GLN A 145 20.94 -17.89 -4.81
C GLN A 145 19.64 -17.22 -5.29
N LYS A 146 18.69 -18.02 -5.78
CA LYS A 146 17.43 -17.53 -6.36
C LYS A 146 16.60 -16.68 -5.42
N ALA A 147 16.53 -17.04 -4.13
CA ALA A 147 15.80 -16.27 -3.13
C ALA A 147 16.38 -14.84 -2.97
N LEU A 148 17.70 -14.70 -2.95
CA LEU A 148 18.36 -13.40 -2.86
C LEU A 148 18.21 -12.62 -4.17
N MET A 149 18.29 -13.28 -5.33
CA MET A 149 17.97 -12.66 -6.62
C MET A 149 16.54 -12.09 -6.62
N ALA A 150 15.56 -12.84 -6.11
CA ALA A 150 14.17 -12.38 -5.97
C ALA A 150 14.03 -11.18 -5.01
N GLU A 151 14.79 -11.14 -3.92
CA GLU A 151 14.84 -9.98 -3.02
C GLU A 151 15.36 -8.72 -3.73
N ILE A 152 16.46 -8.86 -4.48
CA ILE A 152 17.03 -7.76 -5.26
C ILE A 152 16.04 -7.28 -6.32
N CYS A 153 15.41 -8.20 -7.07
CA CYS A 153 14.37 -7.90 -8.04
C CYS A 153 13.22 -7.08 -7.43
N ASN A 154 12.72 -7.49 -6.25
CA ASN A 154 11.67 -6.74 -5.56
C ASN A 154 12.14 -5.33 -5.17
N SER A 155 13.37 -5.17 -4.67
CA SER A 155 13.90 -3.86 -4.29
C SER A 155 14.11 -2.95 -5.49
N ILE A 156 14.59 -3.47 -6.62
CA ILE A 156 14.69 -2.69 -7.87
C ILE A 156 13.29 -2.24 -8.31
N ALA A 157 12.32 -3.15 -8.34
CA ALA A 157 10.95 -2.81 -8.73
C ALA A 157 10.34 -1.74 -7.82
N LEU A 158 10.57 -1.82 -6.50
CA LEU A 158 10.14 -0.78 -5.56
C LEU A 158 10.82 0.57 -5.81
N ALA A 159 12.12 0.59 -6.16
CA ALA A 159 12.83 1.81 -6.51
C ALA A 159 12.17 2.51 -7.70
N TYR A 160 11.87 1.77 -8.78
CA TYR A 160 11.19 2.29 -9.98
C TYR A 160 9.76 2.79 -9.73
N LEU A 161 9.10 2.37 -8.65
CA LEU A 161 7.80 2.89 -8.25
C LEU A 161 7.87 4.13 -7.34
N GLN A 162 9.06 4.59 -6.95
CA GLN A 162 9.20 5.78 -6.13
C GLN A 162 9.03 7.08 -6.93
N LYS A 163 8.46 8.09 -6.26
CA LYS A 163 8.46 9.46 -6.76
C LYS A 163 9.91 9.99 -6.75
N GLY A 164 10.36 10.58 -7.86
CA GLY A 164 11.70 11.19 -7.97
C GLY A 164 12.69 10.45 -8.87
N ILE A 165 12.30 9.33 -9.49
CA ILE A 165 13.05 8.76 -10.60
C ILE A 165 12.85 9.59 -11.86
N SER A 166 13.95 10.01 -12.48
CA SER A 166 13.99 10.77 -13.74
C SER A 166 13.68 9.90 -14.97
N VAL A 167 12.63 9.09 -14.88
CA VAL A 167 12.13 8.24 -15.97
C VAL A 167 10.63 8.52 -16.09
N PRO A 168 10.07 8.62 -17.31
CA PRO A 168 8.63 8.79 -17.48
C PRO A 168 7.84 7.73 -16.70
N PRO A 169 6.73 8.07 -16.04
CA PRO A 169 5.98 7.13 -15.18
C PRO A 169 5.56 5.84 -15.89
N GLN A 170 5.22 5.90 -17.18
CA GLN A 170 4.89 4.70 -17.97
C GLN A 170 6.09 3.75 -18.10
N ASP A 171 7.29 4.29 -18.32
CA ASP A 171 8.51 3.51 -18.53
C ASP A 171 9.00 2.94 -17.20
N ALA A 172 8.92 3.75 -16.13
CA ALA A 172 9.24 3.32 -14.78
C ALA A 172 8.33 2.16 -14.32
N ALA A 173 7.03 2.22 -14.61
CA ALA A 173 6.09 1.14 -14.34
C ALA A 173 6.41 -0.13 -15.15
N GLY A 174 6.75 0.00 -16.43
CA GLY A 174 7.15 -1.14 -17.27
C GLY A 174 8.46 -1.80 -16.82
N ILE A 175 9.43 -1.00 -16.33
CA ILE A 175 10.67 -1.53 -15.74
C ILE A 175 10.36 -2.26 -14.42
N ALA A 176 9.58 -1.64 -13.53
CA ALA A 176 9.18 -2.26 -12.26
C ALA A 176 8.44 -3.58 -12.46
N GLN A 177 7.54 -3.63 -13.44
CA GLN A 177 6.81 -4.85 -13.81
C GLN A 177 7.76 -5.98 -14.22
N ARG A 178 8.70 -5.72 -15.15
CA ARG A 178 9.67 -6.75 -15.61
C ARG A 178 10.55 -7.27 -14.49
N TRP A 179 10.99 -6.40 -13.58
CA TRP A 179 11.78 -6.82 -12.42
C TRP A 179 10.97 -7.64 -11.42
N ALA A 180 9.70 -7.27 -11.17
CA ALA A 180 8.83 -8.05 -10.29
C ALA A 180 8.48 -9.43 -10.87
N GLU A 181 8.20 -9.51 -12.18
CA GLU A 181 7.98 -10.79 -12.90
C GLU A 181 9.21 -11.69 -12.79
N ARG A 182 10.39 -11.16 -13.11
CA ARG A 182 11.66 -11.88 -12.95
C ARG A 182 11.90 -12.39 -11.52
N GLY A 183 11.54 -11.59 -10.52
CA GLY A 183 11.62 -11.99 -9.13
C GLY A 183 10.68 -13.16 -8.78
N LEU A 184 9.50 -13.22 -9.39
CA LEU A 184 8.54 -14.32 -9.20
C LEU A 184 9.05 -15.61 -9.86
N ASP A 185 9.67 -15.53 -11.04
CA ASP A 185 10.26 -16.68 -11.75
C ASP A 185 11.34 -17.37 -10.88
N HIS A 186 12.10 -16.59 -10.12
CA HIS A 186 13.11 -17.11 -9.18
C HIS A 186 12.49 -17.92 -8.02
N LEU A 187 11.22 -17.69 -7.68
CA LEU A 187 10.55 -18.33 -6.54
C LEU A 187 9.76 -19.59 -6.90
N GLU A 188 9.49 -19.86 -8.19
CA GLU A 188 8.65 -20.98 -8.62
C GLU A 188 9.16 -22.37 -8.19
N SER A 189 10.44 -22.50 -7.82
CA SER A 189 11.06 -23.79 -7.46
C SER A 189 11.14 -24.12 -5.96
N GLU A 190 10.72 -23.25 -5.03
CA GLU A 190 11.03 -23.43 -3.60
C GLU A 190 9.82 -23.35 -2.65
N SER A 191 9.73 -24.30 -1.71
CA SER A 191 8.57 -24.55 -0.84
C SER A 191 8.74 -24.05 0.60
N ARG A 192 9.50 -22.98 0.84
CA ARG A 192 9.78 -22.47 2.20
C ARG A 192 8.87 -21.29 2.57
N SER A 193 8.44 -21.24 3.84
CA SER A 193 7.52 -20.21 4.36
C SER A 193 8.02 -18.76 4.20
N ARG A 194 9.33 -18.52 4.37
CA ARG A 194 9.93 -17.18 4.18
C ARG A 194 9.81 -16.66 2.75
N GLN A 195 9.70 -17.55 1.76
CA GLN A 195 9.55 -17.18 0.35
C GLN A 195 8.11 -16.84 0.00
N TYR A 196 7.11 -17.31 0.76
CA TYR A 196 5.73 -16.90 0.55
C TYR A 196 5.52 -15.41 0.83
N ASP A 197 6.20 -14.86 1.85
CA ASP A 197 6.13 -13.41 2.09
C ASP A 197 6.83 -12.60 1.00
N LEU A 198 7.98 -13.08 0.49
CA LEU A 198 8.65 -12.43 -0.63
C LEU A 198 7.81 -12.53 -1.92
N GLY A 199 7.24 -13.69 -2.22
CA GLY A 199 6.32 -13.89 -3.35
C GLY A 199 5.09 -13.02 -3.25
N ARG A 200 4.50 -12.88 -2.05
CA ARG A 200 3.41 -11.92 -1.80
C ARG A 200 3.86 -10.48 -2.11
N ARG A 201 5.02 -10.05 -1.60
CA ARG A 201 5.54 -8.68 -1.84
C ARG A 201 5.78 -8.42 -3.32
N LEU A 202 6.37 -9.38 -4.04
CA LEU A 202 6.58 -9.29 -5.48
C LEU A 202 5.25 -9.20 -6.25
N ALA A 203 4.26 -10.03 -5.90
CA ALA A 203 2.93 -9.96 -6.50
C ALA A 203 2.23 -8.62 -6.23
N GLN A 204 2.39 -8.06 -5.02
CA GLN A 204 1.91 -6.72 -4.68
C GLN A 204 2.59 -5.62 -5.49
N THR A 205 3.92 -5.70 -5.63
CA THR A 205 4.73 -4.77 -6.43
C THR A 205 4.34 -4.84 -7.91
N LEU A 206 4.17 -6.04 -8.46
CA LEU A 206 3.70 -6.26 -9.83
C LEU A 206 2.30 -5.65 -10.06
N SER A 207 1.37 -5.90 -9.13
CA SER A 207 0.03 -5.29 -9.17
C SER A 207 0.08 -3.76 -9.02
N ALA A 208 1.00 -3.22 -8.22
CA ALA A 208 1.20 -1.78 -8.08
C ALA A 208 1.76 -1.17 -9.37
N ALA A 209 2.75 -1.80 -10.00
CA ALA A 209 3.30 -1.37 -11.29
C ALA A 209 2.24 -1.32 -12.39
N ALA A 210 1.45 -2.38 -12.53
CA ALA A 210 0.35 -2.42 -13.50
C ALA A 210 -0.70 -1.31 -13.24
N ARG A 211 -1.04 -1.04 -11.98
CA ARG A 211 -1.96 0.07 -11.62
C ARG A 211 -1.37 1.45 -11.90
N THR A 212 -0.07 1.63 -11.69
CA THR A 212 0.64 2.86 -12.05
C THR A 212 0.64 3.07 -13.57
N ALA A 213 0.86 2.00 -14.35
CA ALA A 213 0.78 2.05 -15.81
C ALA A 213 -0.63 2.41 -16.30
N ILE A 214 -1.68 1.78 -15.74
CA ILE A 214 -3.08 2.16 -16.00
C ILE A 214 -3.28 3.65 -15.70
N THR A 215 -2.84 4.13 -14.55
CA THR A 215 -3.03 5.54 -14.15
C THR A 215 -2.29 6.50 -15.10
N ALA A 216 -1.06 6.15 -15.51
CA ALA A 216 -0.30 6.93 -16.48
C ALA A 216 -1.02 6.98 -17.84
N ARG A 217 -1.58 5.85 -18.28
CA ARG A 217 -2.32 5.77 -19.55
C ARG A 217 -3.65 6.52 -19.50
N MET A 218 -4.38 6.46 -18.40
CA MET A 218 -5.60 7.25 -18.23
C MET A 218 -5.33 8.76 -18.23
N LYS A 219 -4.17 9.20 -17.76
CA LYS A 219 -3.78 10.62 -17.79
C LYS A 219 -3.50 11.15 -19.20
N THR A 220 -3.25 10.28 -20.18
CA THR A 220 -3.09 10.72 -21.58
C THR A 220 -4.42 10.94 -22.29
N MET A 221 -5.54 10.49 -21.70
CA MET A 221 -6.88 10.69 -22.28
C MET A 221 -7.33 12.14 -22.07
N SER A 222 -7.73 12.82 -23.16
CA SER A 222 -8.28 14.17 -23.12
C SER A 222 -9.72 14.21 -23.62
N GLU A 223 -10.40 15.35 -23.43
CA GLU A 223 -11.74 15.58 -24.00
C GLU A 223 -11.73 15.49 -25.53
N THR A 224 -10.61 15.86 -26.15
CA THR A 224 -10.41 15.88 -27.60
C THR A 224 -9.90 14.57 -28.17
N SER A 225 -9.61 13.55 -27.34
CA SER A 225 -9.16 12.25 -27.81
C SER A 225 -10.21 11.61 -28.71
N ASP A 226 -9.79 11.20 -29.91
CA ASP A 226 -10.65 10.55 -30.88
C ASP A 226 -11.01 9.10 -30.46
N ASN A 227 -11.91 8.47 -31.21
CA ASN A 227 -12.36 7.12 -30.90
C ASN A 227 -11.24 6.07 -31.02
N ALA A 228 -10.26 6.28 -31.89
CA ALA A 228 -9.15 5.35 -32.09
C ALA A 228 -8.17 5.41 -30.91
N GLU A 229 -7.83 6.62 -30.44
CA GLU A 229 -7.02 6.85 -29.24
C GLU A 229 -7.68 6.25 -27.99
N ARG A 230 -8.99 6.46 -27.81
CA ARG A 230 -9.74 5.88 -26.69
C ARG A 230 -9.70 4.36 -26.72
N MET A 231 -9.85 3.75 -27.90
CA MET A 231 -9.79 2.30 -28.06
C MET A 231 -8.40 1.74 -27.75
N LEU A 232 -7.33 2.42 -28.19
CA LEU A 232 -5.95 2.03 -27.88
C LEU A 232 -5.68 2.11 -26.37
N ILE A 233 -6.11 3.19 -25.71
CA ILE A 233 -6.02 3.34 -24.26
C ILE A 233 -6.78 2.21 -23.55
N GLU A 234 -7.99 1.87 -24.01
CA GLU A 234 -8.78 0.78 -23.44
C GLU A 234 -8.07 -0.57 -23.57
N MET A 235 -7.46 -0.86 -24.73
CA MET A 235 -6.69 -2.10 -24.95
C MET A 235 -5.49 -2.19 -24.00
N ASP A 236 -4.74 -1.10 -23.83
CA ASP A 236 -3.60 -1.06 -22.89
C ASP A 236 -4.05 -1.27 -21.44
N VAL A 237 -5.16 -0.64 -21.05
CA VAL A 237 -5.74 -0.82 -19.71
C VAL A 237 -6.14 -2.28 -19.48
N VAL A 238 -6.74 -2.95 -20.47
CA VAL A 238 -7.10 -4.38 -20.38
C VAL A 238 -5.87 -5.26 -20.20
N SER A 239 -4.78 -4.98 -20.94
CA SER A 239 -3.51 -5.68 -20.79
C SER A 239 -2.99 -5.59 -19.35
N HIS A 240 -2.92 -4.38 -18.79
CA HIS A 240 -2.49 -4.20 -17.41
C HIS A 240 -3.47 -4.75 -16.37
N LEU A 241 -4.77 -4.74 -16.62
CA LEU A 241 -5.77 -5.41 -15.77
C LEU A 241 -5.54 -6.93 -15.74
N THR A 242 -5.08 -7.52 -16.85
CA THR A 242 -4.72 -8.95 -16.91
C THR A 242 -3.53 -9.23 -16.00
N THR A 243 -2.51 -8.36 -15.99
CA THR A 243 -1.40 -8.43 -15.02
C THR A 243 -1.89 -8.27 -13.58
N VAL A 244 -2.82 -7.33 -13.31
CA VAL A 244 -3.42 -7.17 -11.98
C VAL A 244 -4.15 -8.46 -11.55
N MET A 245 -4.94 -9.05 -12.44
CA MET A 245 -5.65 -10.31 -12.17
C MET A 245 -4.67 -11.45 -11.84
N ALA A 246 -3.66 -11.67 -12.69
CA ALA A 246 -2.69 -12.74 -12.49
C ALA A 246 -1.88 -12.56 -11.19
N SER A 247 -1.38 -11.34 -10.94
CA SER A 247 -0.62 -11.03 -9.72
C SER A 247 -1.48 -11.13 -8.46
N LYS A 248 -2.75 -10.69 -8.49
CA LYS A 248 -3.66 -10.84 -7.34
C LYS A 248 -4.03 -12.28 -7.04
N LYS A 249 -4.11 -13.15 -8.06
CA LYS A 249 -4.25 -14.60 -7.87
C LYS A 249 -3.03 -15.18 -7.12
N GLN A 250 -1.82 -14.84 -7.56
CA GLN A 250 -0.59 -15.28 -6.88
C GLN A 250 -0.52 -14.74 -5.45
N GLU A 251 -0.84 -13.46 -5.24
CA GLU A 251 -0.89 -12.85 -3.90
C GLU A 251 -1.86 -13.59 -2.97
N HIS A 252 -3.07 -13.89 -3.45
CA HIS A 252 -4.06 -14.68 -2.73
C HIS A 252 -3.51 -16.06 -2.33
N ASP A 253 -2.87 -16.77 -3.26
CA ASP A 253 -2.33 -18.11 -3.01
C ASP A 253 -1.22 -18.08 -1.95
N TYR A 254 -0.33 -17.08 -1.99
CA TYR A 254 0.66 -16.86 -0.94
C TYR A 254 0.02 -16.51 0.41
N LEU A 255 -0.98 -15.63 0.43
CA LEU A 255 -1.68 -15.23 1.64
C LEU A 255 -2.42 -16.39 2.33
N ARG A 256 -3.02 -17.30 1.55
CA ARG A 256 -3.62 -18.53 2.08
C ARG A 256 -2.57 -19.43 2.74
N ARG A 257 -1.39 -19.60 2.12
CA ARG A 257 -0.28 -20.37 2.71
C ARG A 257 0.26 -19.74 3.99
N MET A 258 0.17 -18.42 4.12
CA MET A 258 0.55 -17.67 5.32
C MET A 258 -0.58 -17.54 6.36
N LYS A 259 -1.76 -18.12 6.12
CA LYS A 259 -2.94 -18.04 7.00
C LYS A 259 -3.38 -16.60 7.31
N GLN A 260 -3.41 -15.74 6.29
CA GLN A 260 -3.90 -14.36 6.39
C GLN A 260 -5.25 -14.21 5.66
N PRO A 261 -6.38 -14.64 6.25
CA PRO A 261 -7.68 -14.78 5.55
C PRO A 261 -8.21 -13.45 5.02
N LEU A 262 -8.23 -12.39 5.84
CA LEU A 262 -8.72 -11.07 5.44
C LEU A 262 -7.98 -10.50 4.23
N ARG A 263 -6.65 -10.64 4.23
CA ARG A 263 -5.82 -10.16 3.12
C ARG A 263 -6.00 -11.05 1.89
N ALA A 264 -6.18 -12.36 2.07
CA ALA A 264 -6.47 -13.28 0.97
C ALA A 264 -7.81 -12.91 0.31
N ALA A 265 -8.86 -12.66 1.09
CA ALA A 265 -10.15 -12.19 0.60
C ALA A 265 -10.02 -10.86 -0.16
N ALA A 266 -9.25 -9.90 0.35
CA ALA A 266 -8.98 -8.64 -0.34
C ALA A 266 -8.23 -8.83 -1.68
N ALA A 267 -7.26 -9.75 -1.74
CA ALA A 267 -6.56 -10.09 -2.97
C ALA A 267 -7.52 -10.75 -3.98
N GLU A 268 -8.38 -11.66 -3.52
CA GLU A 268 -9.39 -12.33 -4.34
C GLU A 268 -10.44 -11.35 -4.87
N PHE A 269 -10.92 -10.42 -4.05
CA PHE A 269 -11.79 -9.33 -4.47
C PHE A 269 -11.16 -8.53 -5.63
N HIS A 270 -9.89 -8.14 -5.50
CA HIS A 270 -9.20 -7.40 -6.56
C HIS A 270 -8.97 -8.24 -7.82
N ARG A 271 -8.72 -9.54 -7.68
CA ARG A 271 -8.60 -10.49 -8.80
C ARG A 271 -9.93 -10.61 -9.55
N ALA A 272 -11.01 -10.94 -8.84
CA ALA A 272 -12.34 -11.13 -9.41
C ALA A 272 -12.87 -9.85 -10.06
N ARG A 273 -12.66 -8.70 -9.42
CA ARG A 273 -12.98 -7.40 -10.01
C ARG A 273 -12.16 -7.11 -11.27
N ALA A 274 -10.85 -7.38 -11.27
CA ALA A 274 -10.04 -7.19 -12.47
C ALA A 274 -10.55 -8.07 -13.62
N TYR A 275 -10.91 -9.32 -13.35
CA TYR A 275 -11.53 -10.21 -14.33
C TYR A 275 -12.83 -9.64 -14.89
N ALA A 276 -13.75 -9.17 -14.03
CA ALA A 276 -15.00 -8.54 -14.44
C ALA A 276 -14.78 -7.31 -15.35
N LEU A 277 -13.77 -6.49 -15.05
CA LEU A 277 -13.41 -5.33 -15.88
C LEU A 277 -12.83 -5.74 -17.25
N ILE A 278 -12.06 -6.83 -17.31
CA ILE A 278 -11.54 -7.39 -18.57
C ILE A 278 -12.69 -7.89 -19.45
N THR A 279 -13.66 -8.61 -18.85
CA THR A 279 -14.79 -9.21 -19.56
C THR A 279 -15.98 -8.27 -19.76
N LYS A 280 -15.93 -7.05 -19.22
CA LYS A 280 -17.06 -6.09 -19.18
C LYS A 280 -18.31 -6.66 -18.48
N ASP A 281 -18.12 -7.55 -17.52
CA ASP A 281 -19.19 -8.21 -16.79
C ASP A 281 -19.57 -7.43 -15.52
N SER A 282 -20.67 -6.67 -15.59
CA SER A 282 -21.20 -5.96 -14.43
C SER A 282 -21.70 -6.90 -13.32
N VAL A 283 -22.21 -8.09 -13.68
CA VAL A 283 -22.71 -9.06 -12.68
C VAL A 283 -21.53 -9.64 -11.92
N GLY A 284 -20.43 -9.94 -12.61
CA GLY A 284 -19.16 -10.33 -11.99
C GLY A 284 -18.58 -9.27 -11.04
N GLU A 285 -18.67 -7.97 -11.38
CA GLU A 285 -18.22 -6.89 -10.48
C GLU A 285 -19.10 -6.78 -9.22
N ILE A 286 -20.43 -6.93 -9.36
CA ILE A 286 -21.37 -6.99 -8.23
C ILE A 286 -21.05 -8.20 -7.35
N ALA A 287 -20.92 -9.40 -7.94
CA ALA A 287 -20.64 -10.63 -7.21
C ALA A 287 -19.32 -10.58 -6.44
N ALA A 288 -18.27 -10.01 -7.02
CA ALA A 288 -16.99 -9.80 -6.33
C ALA A 288 -17.16 -8.88 -5.09
N THR A 289 -17.94 -7.81 -5.24
CA THR A 289 -18.21 -6.85 -4.16
C THR A 289 -19.04 -7.50 -3.04
N VAL A 290 -20.10 -8.23 -3.39
CA VAL A 290 -20.96 -8.95 -2.43
C VAL A 290 -20.17 -10.01 -1.67
N THR A 291 -19.36 -10.81 -2.38
CA THR A 291 -18.51 -11.84 -1.75
C THR A 291 -17.58 -11.23 -0.71
N MET A 292 -16.91 -10.13 -1.03
CA MET A 292 -16.04 -9.43 -0.07
C MET A 292 -16.83 -8.84 1.12
N ALA A 293 -18.08 -8.41 0.92
CA ALA A 293 -18.94 -7.89 1.99
C ALA A 293 -19.19 -8.99 3.03
N HIS A 294 -19.60 -10.18 2.56
CA HIS A 294 -19.85 -11.33 3.40
C HIS A 294 -18.59 -11.82 4.12
N GLU A 295 -17.45 -11.89 3.42
CA GLU A 295 -16.17 -12.27 4.04
C GLU A 295 -15.77 -11.31 5.16
N LEU A 296 -15.92 -10.00 4.95
CA LEU A 296 -15.64 -9.00 5.98
C LEU A 296 -16.58 -9.12 7.18
N ASP A 297 -17.88 -9.32 6.92
CA ASP A 297 -18.89 -9.47 7.97
C ASP A 297 -18.68 -10.76 8.77
N GLU A 298 -18.38 -11.87 8.09
CA GLU A 298 -18.08 -13.17 8.71
C GLU A 298 -16.84 -13.05 9.60
N ILE A 299 -15.75 -12.46 9.10
CA ILE A 299 -14.53 -12.24 9.89
C ILE A 299 -14.86 -11.36 11.10
N LEU A 300 -15.56 -10.24 10.92
CA LEU A 300 -15.94 -9.35 12.01
C LEU A 300 -16.77 -10.08 13.08
N GLN A 301 -17.71 -10.93 12.68
CA GLN A 301 -18.52 -11.72 13.60
C GLN A 301 -17.71 -12.78 14.34
N GLN A 302 -16.73 -13.42 13.68
CA GLN A 302 -15.90 -14.46 14.27
C GLN A 302 -14.84 -13.90 15.23
N THR A 303 -14.22 -12.76 14.90
CA THR A 303 -13.08 -12.21 15.65
C THR A 303 -13.45 -11.03 16.55
N GLY A 304 -14.61 -10.41 16.33
CA GLY A 304 -15.03 -9.17 16.98
C GLY A 304 -14.27 -7.92 16.54
N THR A 305 -13.28 -8.04 15.63
CA THR A 305 -12.44 -6.92 15.19
C THR A 305 -11.79 -7.16 13.83
N LEU A 306 -11.57 -6.06 13.09
CA LEU A 306 -10.85 -6.03 11.82
C LEU A 306 -9.46 -5.37 11.95
N ALA A 307 -8.83 -5.42 13.12
CA ALA A 307 -7.64 -4.62 13.51
C ALA A 307 -6.43 -4.58 12.52
N ASP A 308 -6.30 -5.53 11.60
CA ASP A 308 -5.25 -5.55 10.55
C ASP A 308 -5.74 -5.03 9.18
N GLY A 309 -6.95 -4.47 9.12
CA GLY A 309 -7.75 -4.27 7.92
C GLY A 309 -8.33 -2.88 7.71
N ASP A 310 -8.14 -1.91 8.62
CA ASP A 310 -8.81 -0.60 8.56
C ASP A 310 -8.65 0.11 7.20
N HIS A 311 -7.43 0.07 6.64
CA HIS A 311 -7.15 0.63 5.31
C HIS A 311 -7.79 -0.16 4.16
N ILE A 312 -7.94 -1.48 4.31
CA ILE A 312 -8.65 -2.33 3.36
C ILE A 312 -10.14 -2.00 3.41
N LEU A 313 -10.68 -1.86 4.63
CA LEU A 313 -12.09 -1.64 4.90
C LEU A 313 -12.58 -0.30 4.35
N ALA A 314 -11.92 0.81 4.69
CA ALA A 314 -12.30 2.12 4.18
C ALA A 314 -12.26 2.18 2.64
N THR A 315 -11.21 1.62 2.03
CA THR A 315 -11.09 1.54 0.57
C THR A 315 -12.16 0.67 -0.06
N TYR A 316 -12.53 -0.44 0.60
CA TYR A 316 -13.57 -1.35 0.14
C TYR A 316 -14.97 -0.71 0.23
N LEU A 317 -15.30 -0.05 1.34
CA LEU A 317 -16.61 0.58 1.54
C LEU A 317 -16.91 1.65 0.47
N ILE A 318 -15.90 2.42 0.05
CA ILE A 318 -16.03 3.36 -1.07
C ILE A 318 -16.39 2.62 -2.38
N ARG A 319 -15.80 1.44 -2.62
CA ARG A 319 -16.08 0.63 -3.82
C ARG A 319 -17.43 -0.08 -3.75
N LEU A 320 -17.84 -0.52 -2.56
CA LEU A 320 -19.18 -1.04 -2.31
C LEU A 320 -20.23 0.01 -2.67
N CYS A 321 -20.07 1.24 -2.14
CA CYS A 321 -20.93 2.37 -2.48
C CYS A 321 -20.94 2.64 -4.00
N ALA A 322 -19.77 2.71 -4.63
CA ALA A 322 -19.67 2.93 -6.08
C ALA A 322 -20.42 1.85 -6.89
N THR A 323 -20.32 0.59 -6.49
CA THR A 323 -20.99 -0.54 -7.15
C THR A 323 -22.50 -0.48 -6.96
N GLN A 324 -22.97 -0.16 -5.75
CA GLN A 324 -24.39 -0.02 -5.44
C GLN A 324 -25.04 1.13 -6.23
N VAL A 325 -24.35 2.27 -6.36
CA VAL A 325 -24.87 3.43 -7.11
C VAL A 325 -24.79 3.21 -8.62
N ALA A 326 -23.70 2.62 -9.12
CA ALA A 326 -23.52 2.38 -10.56
C ALA A 326 -24.50 1.34 -11.12
N TYR A 327 -24.82 0.31 -10.32
CA TYR A 327 -25.60 -0.83 -10.77
C TYR A 327 -26.91 -1.00 -9.98
N LYS A 328 -27.49 0.10 -9.49
CA LYS A 328 -28.71 0.08 -8.68
C LYS A 328 -29.85 -0.74 -9.31
N ASP A 329 -30.01 -0.69 -10.64
CA ASP A 329 -31.08 -1.41 -11.34
C ASP A 329 -30.79 -2.92 -11.54
N LYS A 330 -29.58 -3.37 -11.19
CA LYS A 330 -29.13 -4.77 -11.31
C LYS A 330 -29.01 -5.49 -9.97
N ILE A 331 -29.18 -4.76 -8.87
CA ILE A 331 -29.12 -5.29 -7.51
C ILE A 331 -30.56 -5.36 -6.99
N GLY A 332 -31.01 -6.55 -6.58
CA GLY A 332 -32.35 -6.72 -6.03
C GLY A 332 -32.53 -5.99 -4.70
N GLU A 333 -33.78 -5.65 -4.35
CA GLU A 333 -34.11 -4.95 -3.10
C GLU A 333 -33.62 -5.71 -1.85
N ASP A 334 -33.83 -7.03 -1.80
CA ASP A 334 -33.34 -7.88 -0.70
C ASP A 334 -31.81 -7.79 -0.51
N MET A 335 -31.06 -7.81 -1.62
CA MET A 335 -29.60 -7.70 -1.61
C MET A 335 -29.16 -6.30 -1.19
N HIS A 336 -29.90 -5.27 -1.60
CA HIS A 336 -29.67 -3.91 -1.14
C HIS A 336 -29.85 -3.80 0.37
N GLU A 337 -30.93 -4.34 0.94
CA GLU A 337 -31.15 -4.34 2.40
C GLU A 337 -30.06 -5.11 3.15
N GLU A 338 -29.63 -6.25 2.63
CA GLU A 338 -28.56 -7.03 3.23
C GLU A 338 -27.24 -6.28 3.27
N LEU A 339 -26.83 -5.70 2.13
CA LEU A 339 -25.63 -4.87 2.04
C LEU A 339 -25.73 -3.62 2.93
N ASP A 340 -26.92 -3.06 3.08
CA ASP A 340 -27.17 -1.92 3.98
C ASP A 340 -26.93 -2.32 5.45
N ARG A 341 -27.33 -3.52 5.87
CA ARG A 341 -27.04 -4.05 7.21
C ARG A 341 -25.55 -4.37 7.41
N ILE A 342 -24.90 -4.96 6.41
CA ILE A 342 -23.47 -5.30 6.46
C ILE A 342 -22.64 -4.02 6.56
N ARG A 343 -22.86 -3.02 5.69
CA ARG A 343 -22.06 -1.79 5.70
C ARG A 343 -22.18 -1.02 7.01
N THR A 344 -23.36 -1.01 7.66
CA THR A 344 -23.52 -0.36 8.97
C THR A 344 -22.64 -1.02 10.02
N ARG A 345 -22.68 -2.36 10.14
CA ARG A 345 -21.81 -3.10 11.08
C ARG A 345 -20.32 -2.87 10.81
N LEU A 346 -19.95 -2.87 9.53
CA LEU A 346 -18.57 -2.62 9.12
C LEU A 346 -18.10 -1.20 9.47
N ILE A 347 -18.94 -0.18 9.28
CA ILE A 347 -18.61 1.19 9.67
C ILE A 347 -18.51 1.33 11.18
N ASP A 348 -19.44 0.74 11.94
CA ASP A 348 -19.40 0.76 13.41
C ASP A 348 -18.12 0.12 13.97
N SER A 349 -17.55 -0.85 13.25
CA SER A 349 -16.26 -1.46 13.62
C SER A 349 -15.07 -0.50 13.51
N LEU A 350 -15.14 0.53 12.66
CA LEU A 350 -14.13 1.61 12.58
C LEU A 350 -14.22 2.55 13.79
N ASP A 351 -15.42 2.75 14.34
CA ASP A 351 -15.65 3.63 15.50
C ASP A 351 -15.30 2.96 16.84
N GLY A 352 -15.39 1.62 16.92
CA GLY A 352 -15.22 0.84 18.15
C GLY A 352 -13.77 0.49 18.54
N GLY A 353 -12.77 0.95 17.80
CA GLY A 353 -11.36 0.66 18.09
C GLY A 353 -10.89 1.28 19.40
N GLN A 354 -10.84 0.50 20.49
CA GLN A 354 -10.10 0.87 21.71
C GLN A 354 -8.59 0.91 21.42
N GLN A 355 -8.11 2.00 20.84
CA GLN A 355 -6.67 2.22 20.64
C GLN A 355 -6.18 3.35 21.55
N HIS A 356 -5.06 3.10 22.22
CA HIS A 356 -4.40 4.04 23.15
C HIS A 356 -3.77 5.27 22.46
N ASP A 357 -3.84 5.36 21.12
CA ASP A 357 -3.32 6.47 20.32
C ASP A 357 -4.48 7.39 19.90
N SER A 358 -4.60 8.55 20.56
CA SER A 358 -5.68 9.52 20.37
C SER A 358 -5.74 10.07 18.94
N THR A 359 -4.59 10.21 18.27
CA THR A 359 -4.52 10.79 16.92
C THR A 359 -5.08 9.83 15.87
N LYS A 360 -4.74 8.54 16.00
CA LYS A 360 -5.26 7.50 15.11
C LYS A 360 -6.76 7.28 15.33
N ALA A 361 -7.20 7.23 16.59
CA ALA A 361 -8.61 7.09 16.94
C ALA A 361 -9.48 8.23 16.38
N ASN A 362 -8.99 9.47 16.39
CA ASN A 362 -9.71 10.61 15.81
C ASN A 362 -9.82 10.52 14.28
N LYS A 363 -8.76 10.05 13.59
CA LYS A 363 -8.78 9.85 12.14
C LYS A 363 -9.77 8.77 11.72
N ASP A 364 -9.84 7.67 12.47
CA ASP A 364 -10.73 6.55 12.17
C ASP A 364 -12.19 6.96 12.34
N LYS A 365 -12.53 7.70 13.40
CA LYS A 365 -13.86 8.31 13.60
C LYS A 365 -14.25 9.28 12.49
N ALA A 366 -13.35 10.17 12.07
CA ALA A 366 -13.61 11.09 10.96
C ALA A 366 -13.85 10.32 9.65
N THR A 367 -13.11 9.25 9.42
CA THR A 367 -13.28 8.37 8.25
C THR A 367 -14.63 7.63 8.30
N ALA A 368 -14.99 7.08 9.46
CA ALA A 368 -16.28 6.42 9.67
C ALA A 368 -17.45 7.37 9.42
N ARG A 369 -17.40 8.58 10.00
CA ARG A 369 -18.42 9.63 9.79
C ARG A 369 -18.55 10.02 8.31
N ALA A 370 -17.42 10.24 7.62
CA ALA A 370 -17.44 10.54 6.19
C ALA A 370 -18.02 9.40 5.35
N LEU A 371 -17.76 8.14 5.72
CA LEU A 371 -18.35 6.97 5.07
C LEU A 371 -19.86 6.87 5.32
N ARG A 372 -20.34 7.18 6.54
CA ARG A 372 -21.79 7.29 6.83
C ARG A 372 -22.43 8.33 5.91
N THR A 373 -21.84 9.52 5.85
CA THR A 373 -22.32 10.60 4.97
C THR A 373 -22.31 10.17 3.50
N LEU A 374 -21.29 9.45 3.03
CA LEU A 374 -21.25 8.90 1.66
C LEU A 374 -22.44 7.98 1.38
N PHE A 375 -22.76 7.07 2.30
CA PHE A 375 -23.87 6.13 2.12
C PHE A 375 -25.24 6.80 2.27
N ILE A 376 -25.38 7.81 3.13
CA ILE A 376 -26.58 8.66 3.20
C ILE A 376 -26.85 9.31 1.83
N LEU A 377 -25.82 9.88 1.20
CA LEU A 377 -25.95 10.47 -0.14
C LEU A 377 -26.33 9.41 -1.18
N ALA A 378 -25.75 8.21 -1.11
CA ALA A 378 -26.07 7.10 -2.02
C ALA A 378 -27.51 6.59 -1.85
N ASP A 379 -28.04 6.54 -0.63
CA ASP A 379 -29.39 6.08 -0.37
C ASP A 379 -30.44 7.11 -0.82
N ASN A 380 -30.15 8.40 -0.65
CA ASN A 380 -30.97 9.48 -1.20
C ASN A 380 -30.97 9.46 -2.74
N ASP A 381 -29.83 9.12 -3.35
CA ASP A 381 -29.74 8.91 -4.80
C ASP A 381 -30.59 7.74 -5.31
N ARG A 382 -30.67 6.65 -4.52
CA ARG A 382 -31.50 5.48 -4.83
C ARG A 382 -32.99 5.81 -4.71
N ASN A 383 -33.38 6.55 -3.68
CA ASN A 383 -34.78 6.84 -3.32
C ASN A 383 -35.05 8.35 -3.19
N PRO A 384 -35.06 9.10 -4.31
CA PRO A 384 -35.30 10.54 -4.29
C PRO A 384 -36.71 10.85 -3.78
N GLY A 385 -36.81 11.65 -2.72
CA GLY A 385 -38.10 12.08 -2.16
C GLY A 385 -38.39 11.59 -0.74
N ARG A 386 -37.56 10.74 -0.14
CA ARG A 386 -37.51 10.66 1.34
C ARG A 386 -36.92 11.98 1.83
N SER A 387 -37.77 12.84 2.39
CA SER A 387 -37.46 14.21 2.81
C SER A 387 -36.15 14.27 3.62
N PRO A 388 -35.33 15.34 3.43
CA PRO A 388 -34.15 15.65 4.25
C PRO A 388 -34.42 15.66 5.76
N GLN A 389 -35.68 15.74 6.19
CA GLN A 389 -36.07 15.70 7.61
C GLN A 389 -35.88 14.30 8.26
N LEU A 390 -35.67 13.25 7.47
CA LEU A 390 -35.18 11.94 7.96
C LEU A 390 -33.64 11.89 8.07
N LEU A 391 -32.92 12.90 7.57
CA LEU A 391 -31.49 13.15 7.82
C LEU A 391 -31.33 13.78 9.22
N GLY A 392 -31.73 13.05 10.26
CA GLY A 392 -31.43 13.44 11.65
C GLY A 392 -29.92 13.57 11.93
N ASP A 393 -29.08 13.10 11.01
CA ASP A 393 -27.65 13.28 11.00
C ASP A 393 -27.29 14.57 10.23
N THR A 394 -26.81 15.58 10.94
CA THR A 394 -26.22 16.79 10.35
C THR A 394 -25.10 16.40 9.38
N ILE A 395 -25.32 16.52 8.07
CA ILE A 395 -24.25 16.37 7.07
C ILE A 395 -23.21 17.47 7.31
N HIS A 396 -22.03 17.11 7.80
CA HIS A 396 -20.97 18.05 8.10
C HIS A 396 -20.20 18.45 6.84
N LEU A 397 -19.82 19.74 6.73
CA LEU A 397 -19.00 20.24 5.63
C LEU A 397 -17.67 19.47 5.50
N ALA A 398 -17.04 19.12 6.63
CA ALA A 398 -15.80 18.34 6.66
C ALA A 398 -15.96 16.97 5.99
N ASP A 399 -17.12 16.34 6.13
CA ASP A 399 -17.41 15.04 5.50
C ASP A 399 -17.58 15.20 3.99
N LEU A 400 -18.28 16.24 3.54
CA LEU A 400 -18.41 16.55 2.10
C LEU A 400 -17.05 16.84 1.45
N MET A 401 -16.16 17.54 2.16
CA MET A 401 -14.79 17.74 1.72
C MET A 401 -14.03 16.42 1.62
N MET A 402 -14.15 15.54 2.61
CA MET A 402 -13.50 14.22 2.59
C MET A 402 -14.05 13.34 1.46
N ILE A 403 -15.38 13.31 1.28
CA ILE A 403 -16.08 12.56 0.21
C ILE A 403 -15.59 12.99 -1.17
N SER A 404 -15.28 14.26 -1.39
CA SER A 404 -14.74 14.75 -2.67
C SER A 404 -13.43 14.06 -3.09
N THR A 405 -12.71 13.46 -2.13
CA THR A 405 -11.47 12.72 -2.36
C THR A 405 -11.69 11.23 -2.67
N TYR A 406 -12.91 10.71 -2.51
CA TYR A 406 -13.25 9.29 -2.70
C TYR A 406 -13.46 8.90 -4.17
N GLY A 407 -12.79 9.62 -5.09
CA GLY A 407 -12.87 9.38 -6.52
C GLY A 407 -14.23 9.77 -7.12
N VAL A 408 -14.61 9.09 -8.20
CA VAL A 408 -15.79 9.44 -9.01
C VAL A 408 -17.08 9.38 -8.22
N ILE A 409 -17.25 8.35 -7.38
CA ILE A 409 -18.49 8.17 -6.61
C ILE A 409 -18.73 9.34 -5.66
N GLY A 410 -17.70 9.76 -4.92
CA GLY A 410 -17.83 10.87 -3.98
C GLY A 410 -18.10 12.19 -4.68
N ARG A 411 -17.43 12.45 -5.81
CA ARG A 411 -17.64 13.66 -6.62
C ARG A 411 -19.03 13.71 -7.26
N LEU A 412 -19.51 12.58 -7.79
CA LEU A 412 -20.86 12.48 -8.36
C LEU A 412 -21.92 12.73 -7.29
N LEU A 413 -21.84 12.03 -6.15
CA LEU A 413 -22.82 12.19 -5.07
C LEU A 413 -22.81 13.61 -4.49
N LEU A 414 -21.63 14.22 -4.37
CA LEU A 414 -21.50 15.62 -3.99
C LEU A 414 -22.15 16.55 -5.03
N ALA A 415 -21.95 16.31 -6.33
CA ALA A 415 -22.55 17.10 -7.39
C ALA A 415 -24.09 16.96 -7.43
N GLU A 416 -24.61 15.76 -7.19
CA GLU A 416 -26.05 15.50 -7.07
C GLU A 416 -26.64 16.22 -5.85
N HIS A 417 -25.97 16.15 -4.70
CA HIS A 417 -26.38 16.83 -3.48
C HIS A 417 -26.39 18.37 -3.63
N LEU A 418 -25.35 18.94 -4.24
CA LEU A 418 -25.28 20.38 -4.51
C LEU A 418 -26.37 20.83 -5.51
N TYR A 419 -26.63 20.01 -6.53
CA TYR A 419 -27.72 20.30 -7.47
C TYR A 419 -29.09 20.25 -6.79
N GLN A 420 -29.35 19.25 -5.96
CA GLN A 420 -30.58 19.17 -5.16
C GLN A 420 -30.73 20.36 -4.22
N SER A 421 -29.63 20.81 -3.59
CA SER A 421 -29.60 22.02 -2.77
C SER A 421 -30.02 23.27 -3.56
N ALA A 422 -29.57 23.39 -4.82
CA ALA A 422 -29.97 24.47 -5.71
C ALA A 422 -31.47 24.44 -6.06
N GLN A 423 -32.02 23.25 -6.33
CA GLN A 423 -33.45 23.09 -6.61
C GLN A 423 -34.31 23.41 -5.40
N ALA A 424 -33.90 22.94 -4.22
CA ALA A 424 -34.58 23.21 -2.97
C ALA A 424 -34.66 24.72 -2.64
N ILE A 425 -33.63 25.49 -3.00
CA ILE A 425 -33.66 26.97 -2.91
C ILE A 425 -34.67 27.57 -3.89
N ALA A 426 -34.73 27.07 -5.13
CA ALA A 426 -35.71 27.53 -6.13
C ALA A 426 -37.15 27.29 -5.64
N ASP A 427 -37.37 26.18 -4.93
CA ASP A 427 -38.66 25.81 -4.35
C ASP A 427 -38.97 26.53 -3.02
N GLY A 428 -38.10 27.44 -2.57
CA GLY A 428 -38.26 28.18 -1.31
C GLY A 428 -38.07 27.33 -0.04
N ARG A 429 -37.42 26.17 -0.16
CA ARG A 429 -37.19 25.18 0.90
C ARG A 429 -35.70 24.83 0.99
N PRO A 430 -34.82 25.76 1.39
CA PRO A 430 -33.39 25.49 1.43
C PRO A 430 -33.06 24.29 2.34
N LEU A 431 -32.17 23.41 1.87
CA LEU A 431 -31.72 22.24 2.64
C LEU A 431 -30.85 22.60 3.86
N TYR A 432 -30.28 23.79 3.85
CA TYR A 432 -29.41 24.31 4.89
C TYR A 432 -29.99 25.60 5.47
N GLU A 433 -29.88 25.78 6.78
CA GLU A 433 -30.27 27.02 7.43
C GLU A 433 -29.45 28.19 6.87
N GLN A 434 -30.16 29.19 6.34
CA GLN A 434 -29.54 30.40 5.81
C GLN A 434 -29.45 31.45 6.93
N SER A 435 -28.29 32.11 7.03
CA SER A 435 -28.12 33.25 7.93
C SER A 435 -27.79 34.51 7.15
N LYS A 436 -28.03 35.69 7.73
CA LYS A 436 -27.64 36.97 7.11
C LYS A 436 -26.15 37.08 6.78
N MET A 437 -25.30 36.24 7.40
CA MET A 437 -23.85 36.21 7.16
C MET A 437 -23.40 35.07 6.22
N LEU A 438 -24.28 34.11 5.92
CA LEU A 438 -23.97 32.95 5.09
C LEU A 438 -25.22 32.60 4.26
N THR A 439 -25.34 33.28 3.12
CA THR A 439 -26.35 32.99 2.10
C THR A 439 -25.62 32.52 0.85
N ILE A 440 -25.74 31.23 0.53
CA ILE A 440 -25.22 30.68 -0.73
C ILE A 440 -26.38 30.74 -1.73
N SER A 441 -26.16 31.41 -2.87
CA SER A 441 -27.21 31.56 -3.87
C SER A 441 -27.46 30.24 -4.62
N ARG A 442 -28.64 30.12 -5.24
CA ARG A 442 -28.94 29.01 -6.17
C ARG A 442 -27.85 28.88 -7.24
N GLU A 443 -27.41 30.00 -7.79
CA GLU A 443 -26.40 30.04 -8.85
C GLU A 443 -25.06 29.49 -8.38
N ASP A 444 -24.63 29.80 -7.14
CA ASP A 444 -23.38 29.29 -6.58
C ASP A 444 -23.41 27.76 -6.40
N TYR A 445 -24.55 27.21 -5.96
CA TYR A 445 -24.74 25.75 -5.90
C TYR A 445 -24.70 25.10 -7.28
N LEU A 446 -25.30 25.72 -8.30
CA LEU A 446 -25.28 25.20 -9.68
C LEU A 446 -23.86 25.23 -10.26
N LYS A 447 -23.11 26.31 -10.04
CA LYS A 447 -21.68 26.41 -10.40
C LYS A 447 -20.86 25.31 -9.74
N ALA A 448 -21.00 25.15 -8.42
CA ALA A 448 -20.30 24.11 -7.67
C ALA A 448 -20.65 22.69 -8.14
N ALA A 449 -21.93 22.41 -8.41
CA ALA A 449 -22.36 21.14 -8.97
C ALA A 449 -21.73 20.90 -10.35
N LYS A 450 -21.76 21.91 -11.25
CA LYS A 450 -21.13 21.86 -12.57
C LYS A 450 -19.62 21.55 -12.47
N HIS A 451 -18.91 22.17 -11.53
CA HIS A 451 -17.49 21.89 -11.29
C HIS A 451 -17.26 20.41 -10.97
N TRP A 452 -18.02 19.85 -10.02
CA TRP A 452 -17.85 18.45 -9.60
C TRP A 452 -18.32 17.44 -10.64
N TYR A 453 -19.33 17.76 -11.43
CA TYR A 453 -19.68 16.95 -12.60
C TYR A 453 -18.58 16.98 -13.65
N LYS A 454 -17.83 18.08 -13.85
CA LYS A 454 -16.70 18.13 -14.79
C LYS A 454 -15.44 17.46 -14.23
N ALA A 455 -15.24 17.51 -12.92
CA ALA A 455 -13.97 17.15 -12.29
C ALA A 455 -13.54 15.70 -12.58
N ASP A 456 -12.44 15.57 -13.34
CA ASP A 456 -11.62 14.36 -13.46
C ASP A 456 -12.34 13.11 -14.05
N LEU A 457 -13.49 13.27 -14.70
CA LEU A 457 -14.23 12.16 -15.33
C LEU A 457 -13.41 11.37 -16.36
N LEU A 458 -12.47 12.05 -17.03
CA LEU A 458 -11.62 11.48 -18.07
C LEU A 458 -10.40 10.73 -17.52
N LYS A 459 -10.12 10.83 -16.23
CA LYS A 459 -8.98 10.13 -15.59
C LYS A 459 -9.42 8.84 -14.89
N THR A 460 -10.65 8.41 -15.16
CA THR A 460 -11.31 7.26 -14.53
C THR A 460 -11.13 6.03 -15.39
N LEU A 461 -11.21 4.83 -14.82
CA LEU A 461 -11.15 3.61 -15.63
C LEU A 461 -12.23 3.66 -16.73
N PRO A 462 -11.93 3.26 -17.97
CA PRO A 462 -12.88 3.30 -19.08
C PRO A 462 -13.96 2.20 -18.98
N ARG A 463 -13.96 1.41 -17.88
CA ARG A 463 -14.85 0.27 -17.66
C ARG A 463 -15.29 0.15 -16.19
N GLY A 464 -16.38 -0.59 -15.98
CA GLY A 464 -16.93 -0.92 -14.67
C GLY A 464 -17.69 0.22 -14.01
N ALA A 465 -17.90 0.09 -12.69
CA ALA A 465 -18.70 1.04 -11.92
C ALA A 465 -18.20 2.49 -12.08
N ALA A 466 -16.89 2.72 -12.09
CA ALA A 466 -16.31 4.06 -12.25
C ALA A 466 -16.69 4.71 -13.60
N ALA A 467 -16.69 3.93 -14.69
CA ALA A 467 -17.08 4.42 -16.01
C ALA A 467 -18.57 4.74 -16.08
N VAL A 468 -19.43 3.89 -15.50
CA VAL A 468 -20.88 4.12 -15.46
C VAL A 468 -21.20 5.40 -14.68
N LEU A 469 -20.55 5.61 -13.53
CA LEU A 469 -20.72 6.83 -12.73
C LEU A 469 -20.18 8.06 -13.48
N ALA A 470 -19.07 7.91 -14.22
CA ALA A 470 -18.50 9.00 -14.98
C ALA A 470 -19.41 9.39 -16.16
N GLU A 471 -19.96 8.42 -16.89
CA GLU A 471 -20.94 8.64 -17.95
C GLU A 471 -22.19 9.33 -17.39
N ARG A 472 -22.68 8.88 -16.24
CA ARG A 472 -23.82 9.51 -15.55
C ARG A 472 -23.54 10.97 -15.23
N ALA A 473 -22.34 11.33 -14.76
CA ALA A 473 -21.97 12.73 -14.54
C ALA A 473 -21.97 13.55 -15.84
N GLN A 474 -21.51 12.98 -16.97
CA GLN A 474 -21.58 13.64 -18.29
C GLN A 474 -23.02 13.84 -18.77
N GLN A 475 -23.87 12.83 -18.57
CA GLN A 475 -25.30 12.95 -18.88
C GLN A 475 -25.98 14.01 -18.00
N ALA A 476 -25.58 14.13 -16.72
CA ALA A 476 -26.10 15.16 -15.84
C ALA A 476 -25.72 16.57 -16.33
N LEU A 477 -24.50 16.79 -16.84
CA LEU A 477 -24.09 18.08 -17.42
C LEU A 477 -24.96 18.51 -18.62
N SER A 478 -25.33 17.56 -19.47
CA SER A 478 -26.10 17.83 -20.69
C SER A 478 -27.61 17.96 -20.43
N ARG A 479 -28.17 17.16 -19.51
CA ARG A 479 -29.62 17.12 -19.26
C ARG A 479 -30.13 18.15 -18.27
N LYS A 480 -29.27 18.65 -17.37
CA LYS A 480 -29.66 19.56 -16.28
C LYS A 480 -29.46 21.04 -16.63
N ASP A 481 -29.29 21.35 -17.92
CA ASP A 481 -29.03 22.70 -18.46
C ASP A 481 -27.90 23.46 -17.75
N LEU A 482 -26.91 22.73 -17.23
CA LEU A 482 -25.74 23.29 -16.55
C LEU A 482 -24.71 23.86 -17.54
N THR A 483 -24.98 23.80 -18.84
CA THR A 483 -24.12 24.29 -19.92
C THR A 483 -24.05 25.81 -19.95
N GLU A 484 -25.17 26.50 -19.68
CA GLU A 484 -25.28 27.96 -19.66
C GLU A 484 -24.86 28.59 -18.32
N VAL A 485 -24.82 27.80 -17.25
CA VAL A 485 -24.31 28.22 -15.94
C VAL A 485 -22.84 28.58 -16.09
N GLY A 486 -22.40 29.73 -15.59
CA GLY A 486 -20.98 30.13 -15.65
C GLY A 486 -20.07 29.06 -15.02
N ASP A 487 -18.79 29.00 -15.40
CA ASP A 487 -17.87 28.17 -14.62
C ASP A 487 -17.69 28.78 -13.23
N THR A 488 -17.48 27.93 -12.22
CA THR A 488 -17.16 28.42 -10.88
C THR A 488 -15.86 29.19 -10.98
N ASP A 489 -15.86 30.46 -10.57
CA ASP A 489 -14.62 31.07 -10.10
C ASP A 489 -14.07 30.12 -9.04
N LEU A 490 -12.80 29.67 -9.17
CA LEU A 490 -12.11 28.86 -8.15
C LEU A 490 -12.58 29.40 -6.81
N TRP A 491 -13.35 28.57 -6.10
CA TRP A 491 -14.19 28.99 -4.98
C TRP A 491 -13.49 30.10 -4.19
N PRO A 492 -14.18 31.15 -3.68
CA PRO A 492 -13.58 32.21 -2.85
C PRO A 492 -12.76 31.73 -1.61
N LEU A 493 -12.59 30.42 -1.46
CA LEU A 493 -11.77 29.64 -0.55
C LEU A 493 -10.35 29.35 -1.07
N LEU A 494 -9.97 29.67 -2.31
CA LEU A 494 -8.64 29.25 -2.80
C LEU A 494 -7.87 30.27 -3.65
N GLN A 495 -8.38 31.48 -3.86
CA GLN A 495 -7.57 32.56 -4.43
C GLN A 495 -7.34 33.72 -3.45
N GLY A 496 -6.06 33.87 -3.05
CA GLY A 496 -5.41 35.16 -2.81
C GLY A 496 -5.96 36.06 -1.69
N LYS A 497 -5.27 36.01 -0.53
CA LYS A 497 -5.22 37.05 0.52
C LYS A 497 -6.46 37.30 1.41
N GLY A 498 -7.54 36.55 1.28
CA GLY A 498 -8.73 36.67 2.15
C GLY A 498 -8.99 35.52 3.14
N LEU A 499 -8.41 34.33 2.91
CA LEU A 499 -8.93 33.09 3.52
C LEU A 499 -8.76 32.94 5.02
N ASN A 500 -7.75 33.58 5.62
CA ASN A 500 -7.26 33.15 6.92
C ASN A 500 -7.99 33.76 8.13
N LYS A 501 -8.97 34.66 7.95
CA LYS A 501 -9.56 35.38 9.10
C LYS A 501 -11.09 35.41 9.15
N ALA A 502 -11.79 35.36 8.01
CA ALA A 502 -13.25 35.36 8.02
C ALA A 502 -13.82 33.93 8.08
N LEU A 503 -13.24 33.01 7.32
CA LEU A 503 -13.70 31.62 7.23
C LEU A 503 -13.42 30.83 8.51
N VAL A 504 -12.23 31.00 9.10
CA VAL A 504 -11.87 30.40 10.40
C VAL A 504 -12.71 31.00 11.55
N ASN A 505 -13.07 32.30 11.48
CA ASN A 505 -13.94 32.94 12.48
C ASN A 505 -15.44 32.58 12.30
N GLN A 506 -15.89 32.21 11.10
CA GLN A 506 -17.26 31.72 10.85
C GLN A 506 -17.42 30.24 11.20
N LEU A 507 -16.42 29.41 10.85
CA LEU A 507 -16.40 27.98 11.18
C LEU A 507 -16.29 27.73 12.70
N ALA A 508 -15.77 28.69 13.47
CA ALA A 508 -15.63 28.59 14.93
C ALA A 508 -16.80 29.19 15.76
N LEU A 509 -17.77 29.91 15.17
CA LEU A 509 -18.76 30.65 15.98
C LEU A 509 -20.23 30.59 15.52
N GLY A 510 -20.54 30.12 14.31
CA GLY A 510 -21.88 30.34 13.73
C GLY A 510 -22.81 29.14 13.60
N ALA A 511 -22.30 27.91 13.57
CA ALA A 511 -23.04 26.81 12.95
C ALA A 511 -23.90 25.93 13.89
N VAL A 512 -23.89 26.09 15.23
CA VAL A 512 -24.71 25.21 16.09
C VAL A 512 -25.48 25.89 17.23
N THR A 513 -25.02 26.98 17.87
CA THR A 513 -25.67 27.37 19.15
C THR A 513 -25.89 28.85 19.42
N GLY A 514 -25.39 29.78 18.59
CA GLY A 514 -25.42 31.20 18.94
C GLY A 514 -24.72 31.54 20.28
N THR A 515 -23.92 30.61 20.81
CA THR A 515 -23.15 30.75 22.06
C THR A 515 -21.71 30.35 21.82
N ARG A 516 -20.80 30.98 22.57
CA ARG A 516 -19.36 30.72 22.50
C ARG A 516 -19.07 29.27 22.96
N PRO A 517 -18.33 28.46 22.17
CA PRO A 517 -18.00 27.08 22.56
C PRO A 517 -17.10 27.07 23.80
N THR A 518 -17.24 26.01 24.60
CA THR A 518 -16.33 25.72 25.71
C THR A 518 -14.95 25.28 25.19
N ASP A 519 -13.90 25.40 26.00
CA ASP A 519 -12.53 25.03 25.60
C ASP A 519 -12.42 23.55 25.16
N GLU A 520 -13.25 22.67 25.71
CA GLU A 520 -13.28 21.25 25.36
C GLU A 520 -13.95 21.00 23.99
N GLN A 521 -15.04 21.72 23.70
CA GLN A 521 -15.69 21.70 22.39
C GLN A 521 -14.81 22.32 21.30
N ALA A 522 -14.10 23.39 21.63
CA ALA A 522 -13.15 24.03 20.72
C ALA A 522 -11.98 23.09 20.38
N ARG A 523 -11.49 22.30 21.35
CA ARG A 523 -10.45 21.27 21.11
C ARG A 523 -10.98 20.12 20.25
N GLN A 524 -12.18 19.63 20.50
CA GLN A 524 -12.81 18.59 19.66
C GLN A 524 -13.05 19.08 18.22
N LEU A 525 -13.53 20.31 18.05
CA LEU A 525 -13.67 20.95 16.73
C LEU A 525 -12.33 21.12 16.01
N LEU A 526 -11.28 21.51 16.73
CA LEU A 526 -9.94 21.60 16.15
C LEU A 526 -9.37 20.24 15.76
N ASP A 527 -9.62 19.20 16.56
CA ASP A 527 -9.25 17.82 16.23
C ASP A 527 -10.01 17.29 14.99
N GLU A 528 -11.29 17.65 14.86
CA GLU A 528 -12.13 17.32 13.70
C GLU A 528 -11.78 18.11 12.43
N LEU A 529 -11.32 19.36 12.59
CA LEU A 529 -10.93 20.26 11.50
C LEU A 529 -9.46 20.09 11.08
N TYR A 530 -8.63 19.41 11.87
CA TYR A 530 -7.21 19.19 11.57
C TYR A 530 -6.98 18.51 10.20
N PRO A 531 -7.75 17.48 9.79
CA PRO A 531 -7.64 16.89 8.46
C PRO A 531 -8.00 17.87 7.35
N VAL A 532 -8.99 18.75 7.60
CA VAL A 532 -9.44 19.79 6.67
C VAL A 532 -8.36 20.86 6.47
N LEU A 533 -7.76 21.32 7.57
CA LEU A 533 -6.66 22.30 7.52
C LEU A 533 -5.44 21.73 6.79
N THR A 534 -5.13 20.45 6.98
CA THR A 534 -4.00 19.79 6.30
C THR A 534 -4.24 19.62 4.79
N VAL A 535 -5.48 19.33 4.40
CA VAL A 535 -5.89 19.26 2.99
C VAL A 535 -5.87 20.65 2.36
N LEU A 536 -6.40 21.67 3.05
CA LEU A 536 -6.37 23.06 2.57
C LEU A 536 -4.93 23.60 2.44
N GLU A 537 -4.03 23.26 3.37
CA GLU A 537 -2.60 23.56 3.27
C GLU A 537 -1.95 22.85 2.08
N SER A 538 -2.30 21.58 1.81
CA SER A 538 -1.78 20.87 0.64
C SER A 538 -2.25 21.45 -0.70
N ILE A 539 -3.49 21.93 -0.74
CA ILE A 539 -4.08 22.58 -1.92
C ILE A 539 -3.46 23.97 -2.12
N ALA A 540 -3.27 24.73 -1.04
CA ALA A 540 -2.63 26.05 -1.08
C ALA A 540 -1.16 25.97 -1.53
N ASP A 541 -0.47 24.87 -1.23
CA ASP A 541 0.89 24.59 -1.70
C ASP A 541 0.95 23.93 -3.10
N GLU A 542 -0.18 23.78 -3.80
CA GLU A 542 -0.32 23.06 -5.08
C GLU A 542 0.21 21.61 -5.05
N ARG A 543 0.19 21.00 -3.86
CA ARG A 543 0.69 19.63 -3.64
C ARG A 543 -0.42 18.61 -3.87
N SER A 544 -0.03 17.48 -4.45
CA SER A 544 -0.95 16.36 -4.76
C SER A 544 -1.22 15.42 -3.56
N GLY A 545 -1.02 15.86 -2.31
CA GLY A 545 -1.28 15.08 -1.09
C GLY A 545 -1.03 15.84 0.21
N PRO A 546 -1.57 15.37 1.35
CA PRO A 546 -1.55 16.07 2.64
C PRO A 546 -0.13 16.27 3.20
N VAL A 547 0.09 17.38 3.90
CA VAL A 547 1.36 17.71 4.58
C VAL A 547 1.50 16.86 5.84
N GLU A 548 2.44 15.90 5.85
CA GLU A 548 2.89 15.31 7.11
C GLU A 548 3.74 16.35 7.84
N ARG A 549 3.22 16.91 8.93
CA ARG A 549 4.05 17.70 9.85
C ARG A 549 4.83 16.73 10.72
N HIS A 550 6.15 16.75 10.61
CA HIS A 550 7.01 16.23 11.66
C HIS A 550 6.79 17.09 12.91
N ALA A 551 6.62 16.42 14.06
CA ALA A 551 6.46 17.04 15.37
C ALA A 551 7.59 18.02 15.70
#